data_AF-A0A9X4L1M3-F1
#
_entry.id   AF-A0A9X4L1M3-F1
#
_cell.length_a   1.000
_cell.length_b   1.000
_cell.length_c   1.000
_cell.angle_alpha   90.00
_cell.angle_beta   90.00
_cell.angle_gamma   90.00
#
_symmetry.space_group_name_H-M   'P 1'
#
loop_
_entity.id
_entity.type
_entity.pdbx_description
1 polymer ?
#
loop_
_entity_poly.entity_id
_entity_poly.type
_entity_poly.pdbx_seq_one_letter_code
_entity_poly.pdbx_strand_id
1 'polypeptide(L)'
;MSFAFKTKAQNLVQLQSIVKKSFVLKSVHFHVAEWLQDKERLISNIFSIFDATPLLIVRSSSLSEDSFESSLAGQFESVLNVKLERESIISAVESVLNSYREYETNINKFEVLLQPMLTEVKCSGVIFTRTLETLAPYYVINYDDTSFLTDTVTSGNYDDVKNILIYKFARFVPDYWSGLISAVKELENICSCDHLDIEFAINSSNQIVILQVRPIVTNIIRHHRWMDNKTIHQMTELRSFVSSKMTRKPQIYGETTIFGQMPDWNPAEIIGTRPKPLSYSLYNYLIMESSWRKGRQLIGYQTPHAYNLMVQIAGRPFVDVRASFNSLLPQGISPDLAEKLVNYYLKRLNQNPHYHDKIEFYIVHSCLDFSFEQMEGELLNSSFTNEEILELRLSLLKLTKDALKDQDGQLKKIAAANKRIRIPATGMAYRRFTALSATELN
;
A
#
# COMPACT_ATOMS: atom_id res chain seq x y z
N MET A 1 -12.38 -21.56 28.88
CA MET A 1 -10.95 -21.91 28.94
C MET A 1 -10.15 -20.72 28.46
N SER A 2 -9.08 -20.35 29.15
CA SER A 2 -8.12 -19.36 28.64
C SER A 2 -7.20 -20.04 27.62
N PHE A 3 -7.08 -19.48 26.42
CA PHE A 3 -6.10 -19.94 25.43
C PHE A 3 -4.69 -19.65 25.96
N ALA A 4 -3.78 -20.62 25.82
CA ALA A 4 -2.38 -20.45 26.14
C ALA A 4 -1.54 -20.90 24.95
N PHE A 5 -0.60 -20.05 24.53
CA PHE A 5 0.33 -20.38 23.46
C PHE A 5 1.23 -21.54 23.86
N LYS A 6 1.34 -22.50 22.96
CA LYS A 6 2.22 -23.67 23.03
C LYS A 6 2.86 -23.87 21.64
N THR A 7 3.00 -25.10 21.17
CA THR A 7 3.51 -25.43 19.83
C THR A 7 2.49 -25.13 18.72
N LYS A 8 2.95 -25.03 17.46
CA LYS A 8 2.12 -24.97 16.24
C LYS A 8 0.92 -25.92 16.28
N ALA A 9 1.17 -27.21 16.50
CA ALA A 9 0.14 -28.25 16.52
C ALA A 9 -0.89 -27.99 17.62
N GLN A 10 -0.42 -27.73 18.84
CA GLN A 10 -1.29 -27.53 20.00
C GLN A 10 -2.10 -26.23 19.92
N ASN A 11 -1.55 -25.18 19.32
CA ASN A 11 -2.26 -23.92 19.07
C ASN A 11 -3.43 -24.17 18.11
N LEU A 12 -3.19 -24.86 16.98
CA LEU A 12 -4.23 -25.18 16.01
C LEU A 12 -5.33 -26.07 16.59
N VAL A 13 -4.97 -27.11 17.34
CA VAL A 13 -5.94 -28.02 17.98
C VAL A 13 -6.82 -27.27 18.99
N GLN A 14 -6.22 -26.40 19.82
CA GLN A 14 -7.00 -25.56 20.73
C GLN A 14 -7.98 -24.67 19.96
N LEU A 15 -7.51 -23.99 18.90
CA LEU A 15 -8.32 -23.08 18.11
C LEU A 15 -9.46 -23.78 17.37
N GLN A 16 -9.27 -25.02 16.91
CA GLN A 16 -10.24 -25.79 16.14
C GLN A 16 -11.63 -25.86 16.80
N SER A 17 -11.68 -25.89 18.14
CA SER A 17 -12.93 -25.98 18.90
C SER A 17 -13.53 -24.63 19.34
N ILE A 18 -12.79 -23.52 19.12
CA ILE A 18 -13.10 -22.21 19.71
C ILE A 18 -13.46 -21.17 18.65
N VAL A 19 -12.77 -21.19 17.50
CA VAL A 19 -13.00 -20.21 16.42
C VAL A 19 -14.37 -20.40 15.79
N LYS A 20 -15.04 -19.30 15.44
CA LYS A 20 -16.38 -19.28 14.82
C LYS A 20 -16.41 -18.50 13.51
N LYS A 21 -15.45 -17.59 13.31
CA LYS A 21 -15.36 -16.72 12.13
C LYS A 21 -14.34 -17.20 11.11
N SER A 22 -13.59 -18.23 11.47
CA SER A 22 -12.67 -18.98 10.62
C SER A 22 -12.80 -20.46 10.96
N PHE A 23 -12.11 -21.31 10.22
CA PHE A 23 -11.95 -22.71 10.58
C PHE A 23 -10.48 -23.10 10.59
N VAL A 24 -10.17 -24.13 11.38
CA VAL A 24 -8.88 -24.80 11.41
C VAL A 24 -9.08 -26.20 10.87
N LEU A 25 -8.20 -26.63 9.97
CA LEU A 25 -8.28 -27.98 9.39
C LEU A 25 -8.11 -29.03 10.49
N LYS A 26 -8.87 -30.12 10.36
CA LYS A 26 -8.72 -31.30 11.21
C LYS A 26 -7.27 -31.75 11.20
N SER A 27 -6.71 -31.99 12.38
CA SER A 27 -5.29 -32.31 12.53
C SER A 27 -5.09 -33.55 13.38
N VAL A 28 -4.00 -34.25 13.08
CA VAL A 28 -3.41 -35.28 13.95
C VAL A 28 -2.03 -34.78 14.33
N HIS A 29 -1.69 -34.83 15.61
CA HIS A 29 -0.34 -34.55 16.07
C HIS A 29 0.09 -35.59 17.09
N PHE A 30 1.38 -35.84 17.18
CA PHE A 30 1.99 -36.78 18.11
C PHE A 30 3.43 -36.36 18.39
N HIS A 31 3.96 -36.79 19.54
CA HIS A 31 5.37 -36.63 19.85
C HIS A 31 6.22 -37.64 19.08
N VAL A 32 7.46 -37.28 18.76
CA VAL A 32 8.42 -38.18 18.08
C VAL A 32 8.62 -39.47 18.89
N ALA A 33 8.62 -39.40 20.22
CA ALA A 33 8.72 -40.60 21.07
C ALA A 33 7.60 -41.62 20.81
N GLU A 34 6.37 -41.14 20.56
CA GLU A 34 5.23 -42.02 20.27
C GLU A 34 5.36 -42.68 18.91
N TRP A 35 5.91 -41.96 17.92
CA TRP A 35 6.21 -42.52 16.60
C TRP A 35 7.27 -43.62 16.65
N LEU A 36 8.34 -43.39 17.42
CA LEU A 36 9.40 -44.38 17.60
C LEU A 36 8.93 -45.61 18.37
N GLN A 37 7.95 -45.45 19.27
CA GLN A 37 7.41 -46.55 20.06
C GLN A 37 6.40 -47.40 19.26
N ASP A 38 5.44 -46.77 18.58
CA ASP A 38 4.34 -47.49 17.91
C ASP A 38 3.78 -46.68 16.72
N LYS A 39 4.54 -46.65 15.63
CA LYS A 39 4.10 -46.00 14.38
C LYS A 39 2.89 -46.66 13.73
N GLU A 40 2.70 -47.97 13.87
CA GLU A 40 1.59 -48.69 13.19
C GLU A 40 0.23 -48.26 13.77
N ARG A 41 0.15 -48.11 15.10
CA ARG A 41 -1.03 -47.55 15.76
C ARG A 41 -1.32 -46.12 15.29
N LEU A 42 -0.30 -45.28 15.16
CA LEU A 42 -0.46 -43.89 14.69
C LEU A 42 -0.91 -43.83 13.23
N ILE A 43 -0.35 -44.67 12.37
CA ILE A 43 -0.75 -44.78 10.95
C ILE A 43 -2.22 -45.21 10.83
N SER A 44 -2.64 -46.22 11.61
CA SER A 44 -4.05 -46.63 11.63
C SER A 44 -5.00 -45.51 12.08
N ASN A 45 -4.58 -44.71 13.07
CA ASN A 45 -5.34 -43.54 13.51
C ASN A 45 -5.42 -42.45 12.42
N ILE A 46 -4.31 -42.19 11.71
CA ILE A 46 -4.26 -41.24 10.58
C ILE A 46 -5.26 -41.67 9.49
N PHE A 47 -5.25 -42.94 9.09
CA PHE A 47 -6.20 -43.46 8.11
C PHE A 47 -7.65 -43.31 8.56
N SER A 48 -7.96 -43.68 9.82
CA SER A 48 -9.32 -43.55 10.36
C SER A 48 -9.80 -42.09 10.39
N ILE A 49 -8.90 -41.13 10.62
CA ILE A 49 -9.25 -39.71 10.76
C ILE A 49 -9.44 -39.03 9.40
N PHE A 50 -8.70 -39.45 8.37
CA PHE A 50 -8.61 -38.78 7.07
C PHE A 50 -9.15 -39.60 5.89
N ASP A 51 -9.97 -40.63 6.14
CA ASP A 51 -10.48 -41.67 5.21
C ASP A 51 -11.00 -41.21 3.82
N ALA A 52 -11.23 -39.91 3.61
CA ALA A 52 -11.65 -39.32 2.33
C ALA A 52 -10.73 -38.20 1.79
N THR A 53 -9.52 -38.06 2.34
CA THR A 53 -8.59 -36.97 2.00
C THR A 53 -7.50 -37.47 1.06
N PRO A 54 -7.38 -36.93 -0.17
CA PRO A 54 -6.43 -37.47 -1.15
C PRO A 54 -4.97 -37.12 -0.85
N LEU A 55 -4.73 -35.94 -0.26
CA LEU A 55 -3.39 -35.41 0.00
C LEU A 55 -3.33 -34.79 1.41
N LEU A 56 -2.22 -35.03 2.08
CA LEU A 56 -1.88 -34.50 3.39
C LEU A 56 -0.68 -33.56 3.30
N ILE A 57 -0.51 -32.75 4.32
CA ILE A 57 0.72 -32.03 4.63
C ILE A 57 1.26 -32.56 5.96
N VAL A 58 2.57 -32.82 6.01
CA VAL A 58 3.29 -33.23 7.23
C VAL A 58 4.23 -32.10 7.63
N ARG A 59 3.98 -31.47 8.76
CA ARG A 59 4.68 -30.26 9.23
C ARG A 59 5.45 -30.52 10.51
N SER A 60 6.58 -29.83 10.64
CA SER A 60 7.24 -29.67 11.92
C SER A 60 6.39 -28.90 12.94
N SER A 61 6.53 -29.23 14.22
CA SER A 61 5.94 -28.53 15.36
C SER A 61 6.87 -28.65 16.57
N SER A 62 7.44 -27.54 17.04
CA SER A 62 8.32 -27.54 18.21
C SER A 62 8.14 -26.28 19.06
N LEU A 63 8.50 -26.37 20.35
CA LEU A 63 8.46 -25.21 21.26
C LEU A 63 9.50 -24.15 20.90
N SER A 64 10.62 -24.55 20.29
CA SER A 64 11.69 -23.67 19.83
C SER A 64 11.30 -22.85 18.58
N GLU A 65 10.32 -23.31 17.80
CA GLU A 65 9.77 -22.56 16.66
C GLU A 65 8.80 -21.44 17.10
N ASP A 66 8.01 -21.64 18.17
CA ASP A 66 6.81 -20.84 18.49
C ASP A 66 6.78 -20.23 19.91
N SER A 67 7.94 -19.87 20.50
CA SER A 67 7.99 -19.27 21.85
C SER A 67 7.85 -17.74 21.85
N PHE A 68 7.55 -17.15 23.02
CA PHE A 68 7.56 -15.69 23.23
C PHE A 68 8.96 -15.07 23.29
N GLU A 69 10.02 -15.86 23.43
CA GLU A 69 11.39 -15.39 23.69
C GLU A 69 12.32 -15.57 22.47
N SER A 70 12.05 -16.55 21.61
CA SER A 70 12.75 -16.80 20.35
C SER A 70 11.85 -17.54 19.35
N SER A 71 11.81 -17.09 18.09
CA SER A 71 11.14 -17.80 16.99
C SER A 71 12.15 -18.20 15.92
N LEU A 72 12.47 -19.49 15.80
CA LEU A 72 13.24 -20.04 14.67
C LEU A 72 12.28 -20.50 13.57
N ALA A 73 11.50 -19.55 13.04
CA ALA A 73 10.48 -19.79 12.03
C ALA A 73 11.07 -20.42 10.76
N GLY A 74 10.47 -21.53 10.27
CA GLY A 74 10.91 -22.19 9.03
C GLY A 74 12.23 -22.94 9.15
N GLN A 75 12.69 -23.23 10.37
CA GLN A 75 13.93 -23.98 10.61
C GLN A 75 13.82 -25.46 10.21
N PHE A 76 12.65 -26.07 10.40
CA PHE A 76 12.42 -27.49 10.17
C PHE A 76 11.52 -27.74 8.96
N GLU A 77 11.64 -28.94 8.38
CA GLU A 77 11.02 -29.28 7.11
C GLU A 77 9.49 -29.43 7.21
N SER A 78 8.79 -29.09 6.13
CA SER A 78 7.38 -29.44 5.92
C SER A 78 7.23 -30.12 4.56
N VAL A 79 6.62 -31.30 4.53
CA VAL A 79 6.43 -32.10 3.33
C VAL A 79 5.00 -31.93 2.83
N LEU A 80 4.87 -31.35 1.64
CA LEU A 80 3.59 -31.06 0.96
C LEU A 80 3.13 -32.25 0.11
N ASN A 81 1.83 -32.29 -0.23
CA ASN A 81 1.24 -33.23 -1.19
C ASN A 81 1.52 -34.71 -0.89
N VAL A 82 1.50 -35.10 0.38
CA VAL A 82 1.73 -36.47 0.83
C VAL A 82 0.48 -37.30 0.58
N LYS A 83 0.57 -38.33 -0.26
CA LYS A 83 -0.56 -39.24 -0.50
C LYS A 83 -0.95 -39.95 0.79
N LEU A 84 -2.25 -40.23 0.95
CA LEU A 84 -2.79 -41.07 2.03
C LEU A 84 -2.45 -42.55 1.78
N GLU A 85 -1.15 -42.86 1.81
CA GLU A 85 -0.55 -44.18 1.60
C GLU A 85 0.50 -44.40 2.69
N ARG A 86 0.60 -45.64 3.19
CA ARG A 86 1.44 -45.96 4.35
C ARG A 86 2.90 -45.54 4.14
N GLU A 87 3.47 -45.92 3.00
CA GLU A 87 4.88 -45.66 2.66
C GLU A 87 5.12 -44.15 2.47
N SER A 88 4.18 -43.44 1.86
CA SER A 88 4.23 -41.99 1.66
C SER A 88 4.23 -41.22 3.00
N ILE A 89 3.36 -41.62 3.94
CA ILE A 89 3.30 -41.02 5.29
C ILE A 89 4.60 -41.29 6.05
N ILE A 90 5.09 -42.52 6.04
CA ILE A 90 6.35 -42.87 6.72
C ILE A 90 7.50 -42.03 6.17
N SER A 91 7.64 -41.96 4.85
CA SER A 91 8.69 -41.18 4.19
C SER A 91 8.65 -39.71 4.59
N ALA A 92 7.46 -39.11 4.56
CA ALA A 92 7.26 -37.71 4.92
C ALA A 92 7.58 -37.42 6.40
N VAL A 93 7.12 -38.29 7.32
CA VAL A 93 7.43 -38.16 8.76
C VAL A 93 8.92 -38.32 9.00
N GLU A 94 9.59 -39.31 8.40
CA GLU A 94 11.04 -39.48 8.56
C GLU A 94 11.84 -38.27 8.02
N SER A 95 11.38 -37.61 6.96
CA SER A 95 11.98 -36.36 6.47
C SER A 95 11.95 -35.25 7.53
N VAL A 96 10.77 -35.02 8.13
CA VAL A 96 10.61 -34.05 9.23
C VAL A 96 11.49 -34.42 10.43
N LEU A 97 11.54 -35.71 10.81
CA LEU A 97 12.39 -36.19 11.91
C LEU A 97 13.88 -35.97 11.61
N ASN A 98 14.33 -36.20 10.38
CA ASN A 98 15.71 -35.93 9.98
C ASN A 98 16.05 -34.45 10.08
N SER A 99 15.14 -33.56 9.67
CA SER A 99 15.33 -32.12 9.84
C SER A 99 15.51 -31.71 11.30
N TYR A 100 14.87 -32.40 12.26
CA TYR A 100 15.12 -32.16 13.68
C TYR A 100 16.51 -32.63 14.14
N ARG A 101 16.96 -33.80 13.65
CA ARG A 101 18.25 -34.41 14.03
C ARG A 101 19.45 -33.59 13.59
N GLU A 102 19.28 -32.73 12.58
CA GLU A 102 20.33 -31.80 12.14
C GLU A 102 20.69 -30.75 13.20
N TYR A 103 19.75 -30.42 14.10
CA TYR A 103 19.92 -29.35 15.08
C TYR A 103 19.91 -29.84 16.53
N GLU A 104 19.21 -30.93 16.83
CA GLU A 104 19.02 -31.43 18.19
C GLU A 104 19.29 -32.93 18.30
N THR A 105 20.00 -33.32 19.36
CA THR A 105 20.33 -34.73 19.62
C THR A 105 19.16 -35.48 20.26
N ASN A 106 18.31 -34.79 21.02
CA ASN A 106 17.15 -35.38 21.68
C ASN A 106 15.85 -34.77 21.16
N ILE A 107 15.30 -35.39 20.12
CA ILE A 107 14.09 -34.93 19.44
C ILE A 107 12.80 -35.54 20.01
N ASN A 108 12.87 -36.35 21.07
CA ASN A 108 11.72 -37.11 21.58
C ASN A 108 10.53 -36.23 22.01
N LYS A 109 10.80 -34.99 22.40
CA LYS A 109 9.80 -34.00 22.81
C LYS A 109 9.19 -33.20 21.64
N PHE A 110 9.79 -33.28 20.46
CA PHE A 110 9.30 -32.59 19.27
C PHE A 110 7.99 -33.25 18.82
N GLU A 111 7.18 -32.50 18.09
CA GLU A 111 5.91 -32.96 17.58
C GLU A 111 5.92 -32.97 16.05
N VAL A 112 5.10 -33.83 15.48
CA VAL A 112 4.79 -33.80 14.04
C VAL A 112 3.30 -33.56 13.90
N LEU A 113 2.94 -32.67 12.97
CA LEU A 113 1.57 -32.28 12.67
C LEU A 113 1.19 -32.78 11.28
N LEU A 114 0.07 -33.49 11.17
CA LEU A 114 -0.54 -33.89 9.91
C LEU A 114 -1.90 -33.22 9.74
N GLN A 115 -2.12 -32.64 8.57
CA GLN A 115 -3.38 -32.02 8.18
C GLN A 115 -3.71 -32.39 6.73
N PRO A 116 -4.99 -32.30 6.31
CA PRO A 116 -5.34 -32.26 4.90
C PRO A 116 -4.55 -31.17 4.17
N MET A 117 -4.06 -31.47 2.98
CA MET A 117 -3.52 -30.44 2.09
C MET A 117 -4.68 -29.56 1.62
N LEU A 118 -4.62 -28.26 1.89
CA LEU A 118 -5.69 -27.34 1.50
C LEU A 118 -5.68 -27.18 -0.03
N THR A 119 -6.79 -27.54 -0.66
CA THR A 119 -7.02 -27.35 -2.10
C THR A 119 -7.99 -26.19 -2.33
N GLU A 120 -8.04 -25.67 -3.57
CA GLU A 120 -8.95 -24.57 -3.97
C GLU A 120 -8.75 -23.26 -3.18
N VAL A 121 -7.50 -22.86 -3.02
CA VAL A 121 -7.13 -21.60 -2.38
C VAL A 121 -7.21 -20.47 -3.38
N LYS A 122 -8.05 -19.47 -3.09
CA LYS A 122 -8.16 -18.25 -3.88
C LYS A 122 -7.10 -17.23 -3.48
N CYS A 123 -6.75 -17.20 -2.20
CA CYS A 123 -5.75 -16.29 -1.66
C CYS A 123 -5.13 -16.90 -0.41
N SER A 124 -3.82 -16.75 -0.23
CA SER A 124 -3.13 -17.15 0.99
C SER A 124 -2.14 -16.07 1.42
N GLY A 125 -1.68 -16.16 2.65
CA GLY A 125 -0.60 -15.30 3.10
C GLY A 125 -0.41 -15.25 4.60
N VAL A 126 0.26 -14.19 5.02
CA VAL A 126 0.58 -13.92 6.41
C VAL A 126 0.00 -12.58 6.80
N ILE A 127 -0.74 -12.54 7.90
CA ILE A 127 -1.19 -11.31 8.53
C ILE A 127 -0.52 -11.12 9.88
N PHE A 128 0.22 -10.01 10.00
CA PHE A 128 0.67 -9.51 11.29
C PHE A 128 -0.38 -8.56 11.83
N THR A 129 -0.77 -8.73 13.09
CA THR A 129 -1.72 -7.83 13.72
C THR A 129 -1.06 -6.56 14.24
N ARG A 130 0.25 -6.41 14.18
CA ARG A 130 0.96 -5.14 14.38
C ARG A 130 2.15 -5.07 13.43
N THR A 131 2.69 -3.88 13.19
CA THR A 131 3.95 -3.76 12.44
C THR A 131 5.11 -4.39 13.23
N LEU A 132 6.04 -5.06 12.55
CA LEU A 132 7.13 -5.77 13.21
C LEU A 132 8.15 -4.83 13.86
N GLU A 133 8.39 -3.66 13.25
CA GLU A 133 9.47 -2.76 13.67
C GLU A 133 9.10 -1.93 14.89
N THR A 134 7.83 -1.56 15.02
CA THR A 134 7.37 -0.56 16.00
C THR A 134 6.12 -0.99 16.77
N LEU A 135 5.55 -2.15 16.46
CA LEU A 135 4.26 -2.59 16.99
C LEU A 135 3.15 -1.55 16.78
N ALA A 136 3.21 -0.78 15.69
CA ALA A 136 2.18 0.19 15.36
C ALA A 136 0.84 -0.54 15.08
N PRO A 137 -0.31 0.08 15.38
CA PRO A 137 -1.63 -0.56 15.31
C PRO A 137 -2.14 -0.67 13.86
N TYR A 138 -1.46 -1.48 13.06
CA TYR A 138 -1.81 -1.81 11.69
C TYR A 138 -1.83 -3.33 11.53
N TYR A 139 -2.88 -3.83 10.88
CA TYR A 139 -2.85 -5.14 10.27
C TYR A 139 -1.98 -5.04 9.01
N VAL A 140 -0.93 -5.86 8.93
CA VAL A 140 -0.04 -5.94 7.76
C VAL A 140 -0.28 -7.28 7.10
N ILE A 141 -0.92 -7.26 5.94
CA ILE A 141 -1.28 -8.48 5.20
C ILE A 141 -0.32 -8.58 4.01
N ASN A 142 0.49 -9.62 4.02
CA ASN A 142 1.28 -10.07 2.88
C ASN A 142 0.56 -11.24 2.26
N TYR A 143 0.21 -11.17 0.98
CA TYR A 143 -0.65 -12.17 0.37
C TYR A 143 -0.31 -12.43 -1.09
N ASP A 144 -0.76 -13.60 -1.53
CA ASP A 144 -0.76 -14.07 -2.90
C ASP A 144 -2.19 -14.46 -3.27
N ASP A 145 -2.68 -13.92 -4.37
CA ASP A 145 -4.00 -14.20 -4.96
C ASP A 145 -3.90 -14.63 -6.43
N THR A 146 -2.71 -15.03 -6.88
CA THR A 146 -2.41 -15.41 -8.28
C THR A 146 -1.88 -16.83 -8.42
N SER A 147 -1.10 -17.34 -7.46
CA SER A 147 -0.49 -18.68 -7.57
C SER A 147 -1.40 -19.83 -7.14
N PHE A 148 -2.44 -19.53 -6.35
CA PHE A 148 -3.32 -20.51 -5.69
C PHE A 148 -2.59 -21.45 -4.70
N LEU A 149 -1.35 -21.15 -4.33
CA LEU A 149 -0.55 -21.90 -3.36
C LEU A 149 -0.70 -21.31 -1.94
N THR A 150 -0.35 -22.06 -0.90
CA THR A 150 -0.45 -21.63 0.51
C THR A 150 0.88 -21.19 1.13
N ASP A 151 1.99 -21.42 0.44
CA ASP A 151 3.35 -21.30 0.97
C ASP A 151 4.22 -20.28 0.20
N THR A 152 3.68 -19.58 -0.79
CA THR A 152 4.44 -18.59 -1.59
C THR A 152 4.96 -17.43 -0.76
N VAL A 153 4.13 -16.90 0.14
CA VAL A 153 4.53 -15.81 1.05
C VAL A 153 5.55 -16.29 2.08
N THR A 154 5.43 -17.53 2.56
CA THR A 154 6.30 -18.08 3.62
C THR A 154 7.59 -18.70 3.11
N SER A 155 7.66 -19.06 1.82
CA SER A 155 8.86 -19.60 1.15
C SER A 155 9.84 -18.52 0.69
N GLY A 156 9.46 -17.24 0.78
CA GLY A 156 10.31 -16.11 0.43
C GLY A 156 10.44 -15.86 -1.08
N ASN A 157 9.53 -16.40 -1.89
CA ASN A 157 9.43 -16.06 -3.31
C ASN A 157 8.52 -14.83 -3.48
N TYR A 158 9.13 -13.66 -3.73
CA TYR A 158 8.45 -12.36 -3.61
C TYR A 158 7.87 -11.81 -4.93
N ASP A 159 8.06 -12.49 -6.06
CA ASP A 159 7.75 -11.90 -7.37
C ASP A 159 6.26 -11.54 -7.54
N ASP A 160 5.36 -12.27 -6.85
CA ASP A 160 3.90 -12.07 -6.90
C ASP A 160 3.27 -11.63 -5.56
N VAL A 161 4.08 -11.35 -4.53
CA VAL A 161 3.57 -11.03 -3.19
C VAL A 161 3.09 -9.58 -3.11
N LYS A 162 1.84 -9.40 -2.73
CA LYS A 162 1.20 -8.10 -2.50
C LYS A 162 1.19 -7.77 -1.01
N ASN A 163 1.26 -6.48 -0.69
CA ASN A 163 1.20 -5.98 0.69
C ASN A 163 0.09 -4.94 0.86
N ILE A 164 -0.71 -5.07 1.92
CA ILE A 164 -1.68 -4.07 2.33
C ILE A 164 -1.56 -3.79 3.84
N LEU A 165 -1.63 -2.51 4.19
CA LEU A 165 -1.70 -2.04 5.58
C LEU A 165 -3.10 -1.53 5.89
N ILE A 166 -3.73 -2.08 6.92
CA ILE A 166 -5.04 -1.64 7.41
C ILE A 166 -4.88 -1.13 8.84
N TYR A 167 -5.12 0.17 9.03
CA TYR A 167 -5.10 0.76 10.36
C TYR A 167 -6.17 0.13 11.25
N LYS A 168 -5.81 -0.38 12.44
CA LYS A 168 -6.74 -1.12 13.31
C LYS A 168 -8.01 -0.35 13.69
N PHE A 169 -7.86 0.96 13.84
CA PHE A 169 -8.94 1.87 14.23
C PHE A 169 -9.57 2.56 13.02
N ALA A 170 -9.34 2.06 11.80
CA ALA A 170 -10.03 2.54 10.61
C ALA A 170 -11.54 2.29 10.73
N ARG A 171 -12.33 3.26 10.24
CA ARG A 171 -13.81 3.12 10.19
C ARG A 171 -14.28 2.13 9.14
N PHE A 172 -13.48 1.94 8.09
CA PHE A 172 -13.80 1.10 6.96
C PHE A 172 -12.66 0.12 6.70
N VAL A 173 -13.01 -1.12 6.44
CA VAL A 173 -12.11 -2.18 5.98
C VAL A 173 -12.62 -2.59 4.60
N PRO A 174 -11.76 -2.72 3.58
CA PRO A 174 -12.21 -3.15 2.25
C PRO A 174 -12.95 -4.49 2.33
N ASP A 175 -14.05 -4.62 1.59
CA ASP A 175 -14.94 -5.80 1.67
C ASP A 175 -14.21 -7.11 1.49
N TYR A 176 -13.23 -7.15 0.57
CA TYR A 176 -12.37 -8.30 0.30
C TYR A 176 -11.66 -8.83 1.57
N TRP A 177 -11.26 -7.95 2.49
CA TRP A 177 -10.54 -8.28 3.72
C TRP A 177 -11.43 -8.37 4.96
N SER A 178 -12.71 -7.99 4.85
CA SER A 178 -13.62 -7.89 5.99
C SER A 178 -13.76 -9.21 6.78
N GLY A 179 -13.87 -10.34 6.07
CA GLY A 179 -13.93 -11.68 6.65
C GLY A 179 -12.66 -12.03 7.42
N LEU A 180 -11.49 -11.84 6.80
CA LEU A 180 -10.19 -12.10 7.42
C LEU A 180 -10.00 -11.23 8.67
N ILE A 181 -10.24 -9.92 8.60
CA ILE A 181 -10.11 -9.02 9.75
C ILE A 181 -11.08 -9.41 10.88
N SER A 182 -12.28 -9.89 10.56
CA SER A 182 -13.25 -10.36 11.56
C SER A 182 -12.75 -11.61 12.28
N ALA A 183 -12.15 -12.56 11.56
CA ALA A 183 -11.53 -13.77 12.13
C ALA A 183 -10.28 -13.43 12.97
N VAL A 184 -9.42 -12.55 12.47
CA VAL A 184 -8.21 -12.10 13.19
C VAL A 184 -8.57 -11.40 14.49
N LYS A 185 -9.59 -10.53 14.51
CA LYS A 185 -10.09 -9.91 15.75
C LYS A 185 -10.63 -10.93 16.75
N GLU A 186 -11.25 -12.01 16.28
CA GLU A 186 -11.65 -13.12 17.15
C GLU A 186 -10.44 -13.81 17.74
N LEU A 187 -9.39 -14.07 16.95
CA LEU A 187 -8.12 -14.63 17.44
C LEU A 187 -7.43 -13.72 18.46
N GLU A 188 -7.39 -12.41 18.24
CA GLU A 188 -6.82 -11.44 19.20
C GLU A 188 -7.53 -11.53 20.56
N ASN A 189 -8.86 -11.69 20.56
CA ASN A 189 -9.66 -11.85 21.77
C ASN A 189 -9.44 -13.23 22.43
N ILE A 190 -9.46 -14.32 21.66
CA ILE A 190 -9.22 -15.68 22.16
C ILE A 190 -7.84 -15.76 22.82
N CYS A 191 -6.82 -15.24 22.16
CA CYS A 191 -5.44 -15.27 22.61
C CYS A 191 -5.12 -14.23 23.70
N SER A 192 -6.04 -13.28 23.96
CA SER A 192 -5.79 -12.11 24.81
C SER A 192 -4.50 -11.37 24.44
N CYS A 193 -4.22 -11.32 23.14
CA CYS A 193 -2.94 -10.88 22.56
C CYS A 193 -3.22 -10.19 21.22
N ASP A 194 -2.74 -8.96 21.05
CA ASP A 194 -3.02 -8.14 19.86
C ASP A 194 -1.82 -8.00 18.91
N HIS A 195 -0.76 -8.78 19.14
CA HIS A 195 0.45 -8.87 18.32
C HIS A 195 0.65 -10.32 17.87
N LEU A 196 -0.15 -10.75 16.91
CA LEU A 196 -0.15 -12.09 16.35
C LEU A 196 0.46 -12.06 14.96
N ASP A 197 1.14 -13.15 14.64
CA ASP A 197 1.54 -13.56 13.31
C ASP A 197 0.70 -14.78 12.94
N ILE A 198 -0.07 -14.66 11.86
CA ILE A 198 -1.09 -15.60 11.46
C ILE A 198 -0.90 -15.96 9.99
N GLU A 199 -0.64 -17.24 9.72
CA GLU A 199 -0.75 -17.80 8.37
C GLU A 199 -2.22 -18.11 8.10
N PHE A 200 -2.71 -17.64 6.95
CA PHE A 200 -4.11 -17.81 6.57
C PHE A 200 -4.25 -18.23 5.10
N ALA A 201 -5.42 -18.79 4.80
CA ALA A 201 -5.90 -18.95 3.44
C ALA A 201 -7.38 -18.54 3.35
N ILE A 202 -7.80 -18.17 2.14
CA ILE A 202 -9.17 -17.88 1.74
C ILE A 202 -9.49 -18.87 0.62
N ASN A 203 -10.45 -19.76 0.86
CA ASN A 203 -10.86 -20.72 -0.16
C ASN A 203 -11.82 -20.09 -1.19
N SER A 204 -12.14 -20.84 -2.25
CA SER A 204 -13.10 -20.43 -3.29
C SER A 204 -14.50 -20.04 -2.76
N SER A 205 -14.88 -20.52 -1.57
CA SER A 205 -16.14 -20.16 -0.90
C SER A 205 -16.02 -18.92 0.01
N ASN A 206 -14.91 -18.18 -0.06
CA ASN A 206 -14.56 -17.04 0.81
C ASN A 206 -14.53 -17.36 2.31
N GLN A 207 -14.31 -18.62 2.68
CA GLN A 207 -14.13 -19.02 4.07
C GLN A 207 -12.66 -18.83 4.47
N ILE A 208 -12.45 -18.34 5.70
CA ILE A 208 -11.12 -18.09 6.25
C ILE A 208 -10.59 -19.35 6.92
N VAL A 209 -9.45 -19.83 6.44
CA VAL A 209 -8.70 -20.95 7.01
C VAL A 209 -7.52 -20.40 7.79
N ILE A 210 -7.36 -20.82 9.04
CA ILE A 210 -6.19 -20.49 9.85
C ILE A 210 -5.21 -21.65 9.76
N LEU A 211 -4.01 -21.37 9.23
CA LEU A 211 -2.96 -22.35 8.99
C LEU A 211 -1.91 -22.37 10.10
N GLN A 212 -1.70 -21.22 10.77
CA GLN A 212 -0.83 -21.08 11.94
C GLN A 212 -1.19 -19.81 12.71
N VAL A 213 -1.00 -19.81 14.04
CA VAL A 213 -1.11 -18.61 14.89
C VAL A 213 0.03 -18.64 15.91
N ARG A 214 0.78 -17.54 15.99
CA ARG A 214 1.86 -17.35 16.97
C ARG A 214 1.94 -15.89 17.43
N PRO A 215 2.50 -15.61 18.61
CA PRO A 215 2.76 -14.24 19.02
C PRO A 215 3.95 -13.65 18.26
N ILE A 216 3.92 -12.36 17.96
CA ILE A 216 5.08 -11.63 17.43
C ILE A 216 6.09 -11.45 18.58
N VAL A 217 7.28 -12.03 18.42
CA VAL A 217 8.40 -11.90 19.36
C VAL A 217 9.16 -10.62 19.04
N THR A 218 9.05 -9.59 19.87
CA THR A 218 9.91 -8.40 19.76
C THR A 218 10.42 -7.97 21.12
N ASN A 219 11.64 -7.43 21.20
CA ASN A 219 12.20 -6.87 22.43
C ASN A 219 11.55 -5.52 22.84
N ILE A 220 10.55 -5.04 22.10
CA ILE A 220 9.99 -3.67 22.19
C ILE A 220 8.73 -3.60 23.06
N ILE A 221 8.26 -4.74 23.61
CA ILE A 221 6.86 -4.95 24.02
C ILE A 221 6.31 -4.03 25.14
N ARG A 222 7.11 -3.29 25.90
CA ARG A 222 6.63 -2.68 27.17
C ARG A 222 5.66 -1.49 27.06
N HIS A 223 5.57 -0.77 25.94
CA HIS A 223 4.78 0.48 25.88
C HIS A 223 3.91 0.69 24.62
N HIS A 224 3.68 -0.35 23.81
CA HIS A 224 2.96 -0.20 22.52
C HIS A 224 1.53 0.36 22.68
N ARG A 225 0.79 -0.01 23.74
CA ARG A 225 -0.57 0.52 23.98
C ARG A 225 -0.61 2.03 24.25
N TRP A 226 0.43 2.58 24.89
CA TRP A 226 0.51 4.04 25.09
C TRP A 226 0.76 4.75 23.75
N MET A 227 1.59 4.17 22.88
CA MET A 227 1.79 4.67 21.52
C MET A 227 0.52 4.63 20.69
N ASP A 228 -0.35 3.63 20.88
CA ASP A 228 -1.64 3.57 20.16
C ASP A 228 -2.50 4.80 20.42
N ASN A 229 -2.64 5.25 21.68
CA ASN A 229 -3.41 6.45 22.00
C ASN A 229 -2.84 7.70 21.31
N LYS A 230 -1.51 7.81 21.24
CA LYS A 230 -0.84 8.89 20.52
C LYS A 230 -1.11 8.80 19.02
N THR A 231 -1.03 7.61 18.42
CA THR A 231 -1.34 7.38 17.01
C THR A 231 -2.79 7.70 16.69
N ILE A 232 -3.75 7.28 17.52
CA ILE A 232 -5.18 7.59 17.38
C ILE A 232 -5.41 9.10 17.39
N HIS A 233 -4.80 9.80 18.35
CA HIS A 233 -4.90 11.25 18.44
C HIS A 233 -4.33 11.93 17.19
N GLN A 234 -3.10 11.58 16.79
CA GLN A 234 -2.44 12.13 15.61
C GLN A 234 -3.22 11.85 14.32
N MET A 235 -3.79 10.66 14.15
CA MET A 235 -4.62 10.33 13.00
C MET A 235 -5.91 11.16 12.98
N THR A 236 -6.49 11.43 14.15
CA THR A 236 -7.68 12.27 14.28
C THR A 236 -7.37 13.73 13.91
N GLU A 237 -6.26 14.27 14.41
CA GLU A 237 -5.78 15.61 14.05
C GLU A 237 -5.45 15.71 12.55
N LEU A 238 -4.74 14.72 12.01
CA LEU A 238 -4.40 14.66 10.59
C LEU A 238 -5.65 14.64 9.72
N ARG A 239 -6.65 13.85 10.09
CA ARG A 239 -7.93 13.80 9.38
C ARG A 239 -8.63 15.16 9.42
N SER A 240 -8.76 15.78 10.59
CA SER A 240 -9.35 17.10 10.74
C SER A 240 -8.60 18.16 9.92
N PHE A 241 -7.27 18.12 9.93
CA PHE A 241 -6.42 19.00 9.14
C PHE A 241 -6.66 18.82 7.65
N VAL A 242 -6.57 17.60 7.12
CA VAL A 242 -6.79 17.30 5.70
C VAL A 242 -8.21 17.67 5.29
N SER A 243 -9.23 17.25 6.04
CA SER A 243 -10.63 17.61 5.77
C SER A 243 -10.83 19.12 5.74
N SER A 244 -10.24 19.87 6.67
CA SER A 244 -10.32 21.33 6.68
C SER A 244 -9.67 21.96 5.46
N LYS A 245 -8.60 21.37 4.91
CA LYS A 245 -7.91 21.87 3.71
C LYS A 245 -8.66 21.52 2.43
N MET A 246 -9.33 20.37 2.41
CA MET A 246 -10.17 19.91 1.30
C MET A 246 -11.50 20.66 1.17
N THR A 247 -11.92 21.49 2.13
CA THR A 247 -13.13 22.33 1.93
C THR A 247 -12.87 23.42 0.90
N ARG A 248 -13.95 23.91 0.25
CA ARG A 248 -13.93 25.17 -0.51
C ARG A 248 -13.28 26.29 0.30
N LYS A 249 -12.49 27.14 -0.37
CA LYS A 249 -11.80 28.26 0.26
C LYS A 249 -12.30 29.59 -0.31
N PRO A 250 -12.38 30.66 0.50
CA PRO A 250 -12.66 31.99 -0.04
C PRO A 250 -11.61 32.37 -1.09
N GLN A 251 -12.05 33.02 -2.17
CA GLN A 251 -11.18 33.58 -3.22
C GLN A 251 -10.34 32.57 -4.02
N ILE A 252 -10.63 31.27 -3.87
CA ILE A 252 -10.07 30.21 -4.71
C ILE A 252 -11.23 29.37 -5.21
N TYR A 253 -11.28 29.22 -6.53
CA TYR A 253 -12.29 28.42 -7.20
C TYR A 253 -12.06 26.92 -6.96
N GLY A 254 -13.13 26.14 -6.88
CA GLY A 254 -13.09 24.70 -6.65
C GLY A 254 -13.69 24.31 -5.29
N GLU A 255 -14.66 23.41 -5.33
CA GLU A 255 -15.39 22.91 -4.15
C GLU A 255 -14.49 22.09 -3.21
N THR A 256 -13.45 21.47 -3.75
CA THR A 256 -12.49 20.64 -3.03
C THR A 256 -11.07 20.75 -3.58
N THR A 257 -10.12 19.97 -3.06
CA THR A 257 -8.79 19.84 -3.66
C THR A 257 -8.30 18.39 -3.64
N ILE A 258 -7.25 18.13 -4.43
CA ILE A 258 -6.46 16.91 -4.43
C ILE A 258 -5.06 17.30 -3.96
N PHE A 259 -4.46 16.46 -3.09
CA PHE A 259 -3.08 16.62 -2.66
C PHE A 259 -2.19 15.63 -3.42
N GLY A 260 -1.37 16.14 -4.35
CA GLY A 260 -0.45 15.33 -5.14
C GLY A 260 1.01 15.59 -4.77
N GLN A 261 1.87 14.58 -4.88
CA GLN A 261 3.31 14.76 -4.60
C GLN A 261 4.14 15.19 -5.82
N MET A 262 3.60 14.97 -7.02
CA MET A 262 4.26 15.23 -8.30
C MET A 262 3.62 16.28 -9.22
N PRO A 263 2.38 16.78 -9.00
CA PRO A 263 1.87 17.85 -9.83
C PRO A 263 2.74 19.11 -9.75
N ASP A 264 2.82 19.84 -10.87
CA ASP A 264 3.40 21.19 -10.94
C ASP A 264 4.88 21.22 -10.49
N TRP A 265 5.24 22.14 -9.59
CA TRP A 265 6.52 22.21 -8.89
C TRP A 265 6.73 20.98 -7.99
N ASN A 266 6.97 19.82 -8.60
CA ASN A 266 7.06 18.48 -8.01
C ASN A 266 8.04 18.43 -6.81
N PRO A 267 7.54 18.48 -5.55
CA PRO A 267 8.43 18.43 -4.39
C PRO A 267 9.09 17.06 -4.23
N ALA A 268 8.46 15.97 -4.67
CA ALA A 268 9.01 14.63 -4.53
C ALA A 268 10.31 14.46 -5.35
N GLU A 269 10.37 15.06 -6.52
CA GLU A 269 11.55 15.03 -7.40
C GLU A 269 12.62 16.04 -6.96
N ILE A 270 12.22 17.22 -6.47
CA ILE A 270 13.17 18.30 -6.15
C ILE A 270 13.77 18.15 -4.74
N ILE A 271 12.96 17.84 -3.72
CA ILE A 271 13.41 17.73 -2.32
C ILE A 271 13.23 16.33 -1.71
N GLY A 272 12.73 15.37 -2.49
CA GLY A 272 12.44 14.01 -2.03
C GLY A 272 11.07 13.87 -1.38
N THR A 273 10.59 12.63 -1.25
CA THR A 273 9.26 12.32 -0.68
C THR A 273 9.19 12.48 0.85
N ARG A 274 10.33 12.62 1.52
CA ARG A 274 10.51 12.85 2.97
C ARG A 274 11.68 13.82 3.21
N PRO A 275 11.54 15.10 2.84
CA PRO A 275 12.61 16.08 2.97
C PRO A 275 12.93 16.37 4.44
N LYS A 276 14.19 16.71 4.73
CA LYS A 276 14.56 17.28 6.03
C LYS A 276 13.94 18.67 6.20
N PRO A 277 13.73 19.15 7.45
CA PRO A 277 13.07 20.44 7.71
C PRO A 277 13.65 21.63 6.94
N LEU A 278 14.99 21.73 6.84
CA LEU A 278 15.67 22.83 6.13
C LEU A 278 15.38 22.80 4.62
N SER A 279 15.42 21.62 3.99
CA SER A 279 15.11 21.46 2.57
C SER A 279 13.66 21.84 2.27
N TYR A 280 12.73 21.41 3.13
CA TYR A 280 11.32 21.78 3.04
C TYR A 280 11.13 23.30 3.18
N SER A 281 11.68 23.92 4.23
CA SER A 281 11.48 25.35 4.49
C SER A 281 12.09 26.22 3.41
N LEU A 282 13.28 25.85 2.91
CA LEU A 282 13.96 26.60 1.85
C LEU A 282 13.20 26.52 0.53
N TYR A 283 12.78 25.32 0.12
CA TYR A 283 11.98 25.13 -1.09
C TYR A 283 10.63 25.83 -1.01
N ASN A 284 9.98 25.76 0.15
CA ASN A 284 8.74 26.47 0.41
C ASN A 284 8.91 27.98 0.19
N TYR A 285 9.92 28.57 0.84
CA TYR A 285 10.18 30.01 0.77
C TYR A 285 10.54 30.48 -0.65
N LEU A 286 11.43 29.76 -1.33
CA LEU A 286 11.93 30.17 -2.64
C LEU A 286 10.90 30.00 -3.76
N ILE A 287 10.07 28.94 -3.69
CA ILE A 287 9.20 28.54 -4.80
C ILE A 287 7.72 28.53 -4.38
N MET A 288 7.36 27.68 -3.42
CA MET A 288 5.96 27.29 -3.17
C MET A 288 5.11 28.36 -2.48
N GLU A 289 5.72 29.31 -1.78
CA GLU A 289 5.01 30.37 -1.05
C GLU A 289 4.44 31.43 -1.99
N SER A 290 5.20 31.85 -3.01
CA SER A 290 4.72 32.90 -3.92
C SER A 290 5.30 32.94 -5.32
N SER A 291 6.53 32.46 -5.53
CA SER A 291 7.21 32.58 -6.83
C SER A 291 6.45 31.87 -7.95
N TRP A 292 5.89 30.69 -7.66
CA TRP A 292 5.07 29.91 -8.60
C TRP A 292 3.91 30.73 -9.21
N ARG A 293 3.11 31.41 -8.38
CA ARG A 293 1.94 32.19 -8.81
C ARG A 293 2.31 33.56 -9.36
N LYS A 294 3.35 34.20 -8.80
CA LYS A 294 3.86 35.49 -9.29
C LYS A 294 4.44 35.34 -10.71
N GLY A 295 5.17 34.26 -10.97
CA GLY A 295 5.69 33.97 -12.31
C GLY A 295 4.56 33.81 -13.33
N ARG A 296 3.52 33.05 -12.98
CA ARG A 296 2.33 32.86 -13.83
C ARG A 296 1.55 34.16 -14.08
N GLN A 297 1.46 35.04 -13.08
CA GLN A 297 0.86 36.37 -13.22
C GLN A 297 1.48 37.18 -14.36
N LEU A 298 2.81 37.17 -14.45
CA LEU A 298 3.56 37.93 -15.45
C LEU A 298 3.30 37.43 -16.88
N ILE A 299 2.81 36.20 -17.03
CA ILE A 299 2.53 35.56 -18.33
C ILE A 299 1.02 35.68 -18.68
N GLY A 300 0.23 36.35 -17.84
CA GLY A 300 -1.20 36.60 -18.10
C GLY A 300 -2.14 35.52 -17.57
N TYR A 301 -1.65 34.64 -16.69
CA TYR A 301 -2.52 33.74 -15.93
C TYR A 301 -3.12 34.40 -14.70
N GLN A 302 -4.24 33.86 -14.23
CA GLN A 302 -4.87 34.27 -13.00
C GLN A 302 -3.94 34.03 -11.80
N THR A 303 -3.99 34.95 -10.83
CA THR A 303 -3.17 34.86 -9.62
C THR A 303 -4.08 34.72 -8.42
N PRO A 304 -4.21 33.51 -7.82
CA PRO A 304 -4.90 33.39 -6.55
C PRO A 304 -4.22 34.29 -5.49
N HIS A 305 -5.03 34.84 -4.57
CA HIS A 305 -4.54 35.62 -3.44
C HIS A 305 -3.54 34.81 -2.60
N ALA A 306 -2.69 35.46 -1.79
CA ALA A 306 -1.60 34.85 -1.00
C ALA A 306 -1.91 33.44 -0.47
N TYR A 307 -1.55 32.42 -1.26
CA TYR A 307 -1.80 31.01 -1.01
C TYR A 307 -0.49 30.25 -1.18
N ASN A 308 -0.13 29.48 -0.16
CA ASN A 308 1.02 28.60 -0.25
C ASN A 308 0.62 27.34 -1.01
N LEU A 309 1.34 27.01 -2.08
CA LEU A 309 1.04 25.85 -2.93
C LEU A 309 1.31 24.53 -2.23
N MET A 310 2.30 24.50 -1.32
CA MET A 310 2.74 23.28 -0.65
C MET A 310 2.14 23.13 0.74
N VAL A 311 1.66 21.94 1.04
CA VAL A 311 1.13 21.54 2.34
C VAL A 311 1.90 20.32 2.84
N GLN A 312 2.39 20.37 4.08
CA GLN A 312 3.01 19.21 4.71
C GLN A 312 1.95 18.36 5.40
N ILE A 313 1.85 17.09 5.02
CA ILE A 313 0.93 16.11 5.62
C ILE A 313 1.77 14.93 6.11
N ALA A 314 1.75 14.67 7.43
CA ALA A 314 2.52 13.61 8.07
C ALA A 314 4.02 13.57 7.67
N GLY A 315 4.65 14.74 7.60
CA GLY A 315 6.08 14.88 7.24
C GLY A 315 6.38 14.80 5.74
N ARG A 316 5.38 14.65 4.88
CA ARG A 316 5.54 14.61 3.42
C ARG A 316 5.00 15.88 2.77
N PRO A 317 5.69 16.44 1.76
CA PRO A 317 5.19 17.59 1.00
C PRO A 317 4.15 17.14 -0.02
N PHE A 318 3.09 17.94 -0.16
CA PHE A 318 2.06 17.80 -1.19
C PHE A 318 1.75 19.15 -1.81
N VAL A 319 1.47 19.15 -3.11
CA VAL A 319 0.93 20.27 -3.86
C VAL A 319 -0.59 20.28 -3.73
N ASP A 320 -1.14 21.44 -3.36
CA ASP A 320 -2.58 21.71 -3.44
C ASP A 320 -2.97 21.91 -4.91
N VAL A 321 -3.52 20.87 -5.53
CA VAL A 321 -3.80 20.85 -6.97
C VAL A 321 -4.86 21.90 -7.35
N ARG A 322 -5.85 22.16 -6.48
CA ARG A 322 -6.83 23.25 -6.71
C ARG A 322 -6.11 24.59 -6.88
N ALA A 323 -5.15 24.89 -6.01
CA ALA A 323 -4.40 26.14 -6.10
C ALA A 323 -3.54 26.21 -7.37
N SER A 324 -2.92 25.10 -7.77
CA SER A 324 -2.21 24.99 -9.04
C SER A 324 -3.13 25.28 -10.23
N PHE A 325 -4.30 24.62 -10.31
CA PHE A 325 -5.29 24.83 -11.37
C PHE A 325 -5.78 26.27 -11.45
N ASN A 326 -6.10 26.89 -10.32
CA ASN A 326 -6.49 28.31 -10.29
C ASN A 326 -5.42 29.21 -10.91
N SER A 327 -4.14 28.91 -10.70
CA SER A 327 -3.05 29.70 -11.28
C SER A 327 -2.76 29.43 -12.75
N LEU A 328 -3.36 28.38 -13.32
CA LEU A 328 -3.22 28.01 -14.73
C LEU A 328 -4.42 28.48 -15.58
N LEU A 329 -5.41 29.12 -14.98
CA LEU A 329 -6.52 29.75 -15.70
C LEU A 329 -6.04 31.05 -16.36
N PRO A 330 -6.52 31.39 -17.56
CA PRO A 330 -6.27 32.69 -18.16
C PRO A 330 -6.83 33.84 -17.30
N GLN A 331 -6.11 34.96 -17.22
CA GLN A 331 -6.63 36.12 -16.52
C GLN A 331 -7.82 36.74 -17.27
N GLY A 332 -8.90 37.03 -16.55
CA GLY A 332 -10.06 37.78 -17.06
C GLY A 332 -11.27 36.93 -17.45
N ILE A 333 -11.20 35.60 -17.31
CA ILE A 333 -12.38 34.74 -17.42
C ILE A 333 -13.37 35.01 -16.28
N SER A 334 -14.65 34.75 -16.54
CA SER A 334 -15.75 34.94 -15.61
C SER A 334 -15.61 34.01 -14.39
N PRO A 335 -16.02 34.47 -13.18
CA PRO A 335 -15.94 33.66 -11.97
C PRO A 335 -16.68 32.32 -12.07
N ASP A 336 -17.82 32.30 -12.76
CA ASP A 336 -18.63 31.10 -12.95
C ASP A 336 -17.89 30.08 -13.84
N LEU A 337 -17.30 30.53 -14.95
CA LEU A 337 -16.47 29.69 -15.81
C LEU A 337 -15.24 29.15 -15.07
N ALA A 338 -14.57 30.00 -14.28
CA ALA A 338 -13.40 29.60 -13.51
C ALA A 338 -13.70 28.53 -12.45
N GLU A 339 -14.80 28.68 -11.70
CA GLU A 339 -15.30 27.67 -10.75
C GLU A 339 -15.62 26.34 -11.46
N LYS A 340 -16.30 26.41 -12.60
CA LYS A 340 -16.66 25.23 -13.39
C LYS A 340 -15.42 24.51 -13.94
N LEU A 341 -14.45 25.24 -14.48
CA LEU A 341 -13.20 24.67 -15.01
C LEU A 341 -12.37 23.99 -13.92
N VAL A 342 -12.18 24.62 -12.76
CA VAL A 342 -11.38 24.00 -11.68
C VAL A 342 -12.03 22.72 -11.17
N ASN A 343 -13.36 22.71 -10.98
CA ASN A 343 -14.08 21.51 -10.58
C ASN A 343 -14.01 20.41 -11.65
N TYR A 344 -14.10 20.78 -12.93
CA TYR A 344 -13.91 19.87 -14.05
C TYR A 344 -12.50 19.26 -14.06
N TYR A 345 -11.45 20.06 -13.90
CA TYR A 345 -10.06 19.58 -13.85
C TYR A 345 -9.81 18.65 -12.66
N LEU A 346 -10.32 18.99 -11.46
CA LEU A 346 -10.23 18.14 -10.29
C LEU A 346 -10.92 16.80 -10.51
N LYS A 347 -12.12 16.81 -11.11
CA LYS A 347 -12.86 15.59 -11.45
C LYS A 347 -12.09 14.72 -12.44
N ARG A 348 -11.54 15.33 -13.51
CA ARG A 348 -10.75 14.64 -14.53
C ARG A 348 -9.51 13.99 -13.95
N LEU A 349 -8.78 14.68 -13.06
CA LEU A 349 -7.61 14.13 -12.38
C LEU A 349 -7.99 13.00 -11.41
N ASN A 350 -9.09 13.15 -10.66
CA ASN A 350 -9.56 12.09 -9.75
C ASN A 350 -9.94 10.81 -10.51
N GLN A 351 -10.48 10.94 -11.72
CA GLN A 351 -10.79 9.81 -12.60
C GLN A 351 -9.55 9.22 -13.30
N ASN A 352 -8.47 9.99 -13.41
CA ASN A 352 -7.24 9.60 -14.08
C ASN A 352 -5.99 9.92 -13.23
N PRO A 353 -5.79 9.23 -12.09
CA PRO A 353 -4.72 9.58 -11.14
C PRO A 353 -3.31 9.46 -11.73
N HIS A 354 -3.12 8.68 -12.79
CA HIS A 354 -1.84 8.51 -13.48
C HIS A 354 -1.35 9.77 -14.21
N TYR A 355 -2.20 10.78 -14.40
CA TYR A 355 -1.79 12.09 -14.95
C TYR A 355 -1.26 13.08 -13.91
N HIS A 356 -1.08 12.65 -12.66
CA HIS A 356 -0.67 13.52 -11.57
C HIS A 356 0.67 14.24 -11.77
N ASP A 357 1.58 13.74 -12.61
CA ASP A 357 2.87 14.35 -12.94
C ASP A 357 2.84 15.18 -14.24
N LYS A 358 1.69 15.23 -14.93
CA LYS A 358 1.52 15.84 -16.27
C LYS A 358 0.20 16.60 -16.37
N ILE A 359 -0.17 17.29 -15.30
CA ILE A 359 -1.46 17.96 -15.18
C ILE A 359 -1.63 19.08 -16.22
N GLU A 360 -0.54 19.75 -16.58
CA GLU A 360 -0.48 20.84 -17.55
C GLU A 360 -0.69 20.38 -18.99
N PHE A 361 -0.52 19.08 -19.27
CA PHE A 361 -0.69 18.52 -20.62
C PHE A 361 -2.01 17.77 -20.79
N TYR A 362 -2.43 17.00 -19.77
CA TYR A 362 -3.56 16.08 -19.91
C TYR A 362 -4.81 16.49 -19.14
N ILE A 363 -4.72 17.49 -18.26
CA ILE A 363 -5.83 17.91 -17.40
C ILE A 363 -6.24 19.36 -17.68
N VAL A 364 -5.29 20.28 -17.66
CA VAL A 364 -5.54 21.72 -17.68
C VAL A 364 -5.46 22.28 -19.10
N HIS A 365 -6.35 23.19 -19.43
CA HIS A 365 -6.29 23.95 -20.69
C HIS A 365 -5.53 25.25 -20.42
N SER A 366 -4.21 25.23 -20.55
CA SER A 366 -3.35 26.37 -20.17
C SER A 366 -2.90 27.25 -21.34
N CYS A 367 -3.10 26.82 -22.59
CA CYS A 367 -2.86 27.62 -23.79
C CYS A 367 -3.81 27.17 -24.92
N LEU A 368 -3.90 27.98 -25.98
CA LEU A 368 -4.52 27.52 -27.23
C LEU A 368 -3.48 26.76 -28.05
N ASP A 369 -3.77 25.49 -28.34
CA ASP A 369 -2.98 24.62 -29.21
C ASP A 369 -3.84 24.02 -30.34
N PHE A 370 -3.25 23.14 -31.14
CA PHE A 370 -3.92 22.50 -32.28
C PHE A 370 -4.94 21.42 -31.89
N SER A 371 -5.03 21.05 -30.61
CA SER A 371 -5.96 20.05 -30.07
C SER A 371 -7.25 20.65 -29.52
N PHE A 372 -7.40 21.98 -29.54
CA PHE A 372 -8.54 22.66 -28.91
C PHE A 372 -9.91 22.19 -29.44
N GLU A 373 -10.02 21.80 -30.72
CA GLU A 373 -11.27 21.29 -31.28
C GLU A 373 -11.74 19.98 -30.61
N GLN A 374 -10.78 19.10 -30.26
CA GLN A 374 -11.10 17.89 -29.49
C GLN A 374 -11.53 18.26 -28.06
N MET A 375 -10.81 19.18 -27.42
CA MET A 375 -11.12 19.67 -26.08
C MET A 375 -12.51 20.33 -26.01
N GLU A 376 -12.88 21.10 -27.03
CA GLU A 376 -14.21 21.70 -27.16
C GLU A 376 -15.32 20.65 -27.13
N GLY A 377 -15.14 19.52 -27.83
CA GLY A 377 -16.05 18.37 -27.73
C GLY A 377 -16.13 17.77 -26.32
N GLU A 378 -15.00 17.63 -25.62
CA GLU A 378 -14.95 17.13 -24.24
C GLU A 378 -15.64 18.08 -23.24
N LEU A 379 -15.49 19.39 -23.43
CA LEU A 379 -16.14 20.42 -22.61
C LEU A 379 -17.66 20.45 -22.84
N LEU A 380 -18.12 20.36 -24.09
CA LEU A 380 -19.56 20.25 -24.42
C LEU A 380 -20.19 19.02 -23.74
N ASN A 381 -19.52 17.87 -23.83
CA ASN A 381 -19.95 16.63 -23.15
C ASN A 381 -19.95 16.77 -21.62
N SER A 382 -19.20 17.72 -21.08
CA SER A 382 -19.11 18.03 -19.66
C SER A 382 -20.02 19.19 -19.25
N SER A 383 -21.04 19.49 -20.06
CA SER A 383 -22.07 20.51 -19.79
C SER A 383 -21.57 21.96 -19.80
N PHE A 384 -20.48 22.26 -20.50
CA PHE A 384 -20.10 23.65 -20.80
C PHE A 384 -20.94 24.21 -21.95
N THR A 385 -21.30 25.50 -21.89
CA THR A 385 -22.05 26.17 -22.96
C THR A 385 -21.12 26.64 -24.07
N ASN A 386 -21.66 26.91 -25.25
CA ASN A 386 -20.88 27.47 -26.35
C ASN A 386 -20.29 28.85 -25.99
N GLU A 387 -21.01 29.67 -25.22
CA GLU A 387 -20.52 30.97 -24.75
C GLU A 387 -19.32 30.82 -23.80
N GLU A 388 -19.40 29.88 -22.85
CA GLU A 388 -18.31 29.55 -21.92
C GLU A 388 -17.06 29.06 -22.66
N ILE A 389 -17.25 28.17 -23.65
CA ILE A 389 -16.13 27.64 -24.46
C ILE A 389 -15.53 28.73 -25.32
N LEU A 390 -16.35 29.61 -25.92
CA LEU A 390 -15.86 30.74 -26.70
C LEU A 390 -15.06 31.72 -25.82
N GLU A 391 -15.53 32.01 -24.62
CA GLU A 391 -14.82 32.83 -23.63
C GLU A 391 -13.45 32.24 -23.30
N LEU A 392 -13.40 30.93 -23.00
CA LEU A 392 -12.15 30.22 -22.74
C LEU A 392 -11.21 30.28 -23.96
N ARG A 393 -11.73 29.98 -25.16
CA ARG A 393 -10.96 29.97 -26.41
C ARG A 393 -10.31 31.31 -26.69
N LEU A 394 -11.08 32.40 -26.57
CA LEU A 394 -10.57 33.76 -26.80
C LEU A 394 -9.51 34.15 -25.76
N SER A 395 -9.71 33.76 -24.50
CA SER A 395 -8.76 34.03 -23.42
C SER A 395 -7.45 33.25 -23.60
N LEU A 396 -7.53 31.98 -23.97
CA LEU A 396 -6.36 31.15 -24.30
C LEU A 396 -5.64 31.65 -25.55
N LEU A 397 -6.37 32.06 -26.59
CA LEU A 397 -5.78 32.63 -27.80
C LEU A 397 -4.97 33.89 -27.49
N LYS A 398 -5.50 34.76 -26.63
CA LYS A 398 -4.80 35.96 -26.17
C LYS A 398 -3.53 35.58 -25.43
N LEU A 399 -3.62 34.67 -24.47
CA LEU A 399 -2.48 34.19 -23.69
C LEU A 399 -1.38 33.61 -24.59
N THR A 400 -1.74 32.73 -25.53
CA THR A 400 -0.80 32.15 -26.50
C THR A 400 -0.15 33.23 -27.37
N LYS A 401 -0.94 34.18 -27.91
CA LYS A 401 -0.41 35.27 -28.74
C LYS A 401 0.57 36.15 -27.98
N ASP A 402 0.26 36.49 -26.74
CA ASP A 402 1.12 37.35 -25.92
C ASP A 402 2.41 36.64 -25.51
N ALA A 403 2.34 35.34 -25.20
CA ALA A 403 3.52 34.51 -24.98
C ALA A 403 4.44 34.45 -26.22
N LEU A 404 3.87 34.35 -27.43
CA LEU A 404 4.63 34.31 -28.69
C LEU A 404 5.25 35.66 -29.08
N LYS A 405 4.66 36.79 -28.66
CA LYS A 405 5.23 38.14 -28.94
C LYS A 405 6.52 38.39 -28.18
N ASP A 406 6.76 37.70 -27.07
CA ASP A 406 7.96 37.81 -26.24
C ASP A 406 8.33 39.27 -25.87
N GLN A 407 7.35 40.09 -25.48
CA GLN A 407 7.56 41.53 -25.28
C GLN A 407 8.66 41.84 -24.24
N ASP A 408 8.81 41.00 -23.22
CA ASP A 408 9.85 41.12 -22.18
C ASP A 408 11.17 40.41 -22.51
N GLY A 409 11.27 39.84 -23.70
CA GLY A 409 12.41 39.04 -24.13
C GLY A 409 12.63 37.79 -23.26
N GLN A 410 11.59 37.22 -22.65
CA GLN A 410 11.68 36.00 -21.85
C GLN A 410 12.14 34.81 -22.67
N LEU A 411 11.60 34.57 -23.86
CA LEU A 411 12.08 33.52 -24.76
C LEU A 411 13.53 33.77 -25.15
N LYS A 412 13.92 35.03 -25.41
CA LYS A 412 15.33 35.40 -25.62
C LYS A 412 16.21 35.14 -24.38
N LYS A 413 15.74 35.45 -23.18
CA LYS A 413 16.46 35.21 -21.91
C LYS A 413 16.59 33.72 -21.62
N ILE A 414 15.55 32.93 -21.85
CA ILE A 414 15.58 31.46 -21.72
C ILE A 414 16.55 30.87 -22.74
N ALA A 415 16.49 31.29 -24.01
CA ALA A 415 17.45 30.87 -25.03
C ALA A 415 18.90 31.25 -24.67
N ALA A 416 19.11 32.42 -24.06
CA ALA A 416 20.43 32.86 -23.58
C ALA A 416 20.90 32.07 -22.33
N ALA A 417 20.00 31.75 -21.41
CA ALA A 417 20.28 30.93 -20.24
C ALA A 417 20.66 29.49 -20.65
N ASN A 418 19.91 28.90 -21.59
CA ASN A 418 20.23 27.58 -22.14
C ASN A 418 21.59 27.56 -22.86
N LYS A 419 22.02 28.68 -23.47
CA LYS A 419 23.39 28.81 -24.01
C LYS A 419 24.47 28.89 -22.93
N ARG A 420 24.17 29.44 -21.75
CA ARG A 420 25.10 29.52 -20.60
C ARG A 420 25.21 28.19 -19.85
N ILE A 421 24.17 27.36 -19.88
CA ILE A 421 24.20 25.98 -19.38
C ILE A 421 24.81 25.08 -20.48
N ARG A 422 26.02 25.41 -20.93
CA ARG A 422 26.92 24.42 -21.54
C ARG A 422 27.79 23.89 -20.40
N ILE A 423 27.30 22.84 -19.74
CA ILE A 423 28.09 22.09 -18.77
C ILE A 423 29.27 21.48 -19.54
N PRO A 424 30.54 21.70 -19.13
CA PRO A 424 31.67 21.02 -19.74
C PRO A 424 31.46 19.52 -19.60
N ALA A 425 31.55 18.78 -20.71
CA ALA A 425 31.51 17.32 -20.72
C ALA A 425 32.72 16.76 -19.97
N THR A 426 32.64 16.73 -18.63
CA THR A 426 33.65 16.13 -17.76
C THR A 426 32.92 15.25 -16.73
N GLY A 427 32.81 13.97 -17.06
CA GLY A 427 33.09 12.86 -16.15
C GLY A 427 32.35 12.73 -14.81
N MET A 428 31.24 13.42 -14.55
CA MET A 428 30.38 13.10 -13.41
C MET A 428 29.07 12.50 -13.90
N ALA A 429 28.86 11.22 -13.58
CA ALA A 429 27.60 10.52 -13.75
C ALA A 429 26.53 11.13 -12.81
N TYR A 430 25.97 12.27 -13.23
CA TYR A 430 24.69 12.74 -12.70
C TYR A 430 23.57 12.16 -13.54
N ARG A 431 22.62 11.50 -12.85
CA ARG A 431 21.36 11.03 -13.40
C ARG A 431 20.74 12.15 -14.22
N ARG A 432 20.53 11.86 -15.52
CA ARG A 432 19.94 12.78 -16.49
C ARG A 432 18.57 13.25 -16.00
N PHE A 433 18.50 14.50 -15.58
CA PHE A 433 17.28 15.29 -15.70
C PHE A 433 17.19 15.73 -17.16
N THR A 434 16.46 14.96 -17.95
CA THR A 434 15.98 15.35 -19.27
C THR A 434 14.49 15.05 -19.27
N ALA A 435 13.68 16.09 -19.10
CA ALA A 435 12.31 16.07 -19.58
C ALA A 435 12.38 15.85 -21.10
N LEU A 436 12.14 14.61 -21.53
CA LEU A 436 12.03 14.27 -22.94
C LEU A 436 10.73 14.88 -23.45
N SER A 437 10.84 15.88 -24.33
CA SER A 437 9.73 16.33 -25.16
C SER A 437 9.36 15.21 -26.13
N ALA A 438 8.07 15.02 -26.39
CA ALA A 438 7.52 13.98 -27.26
C ALA A 438 7.87 14.15 -28.76
N THR A 439 8.97 14.82 -29.10
CA THR A 439 9.42 15.08 -30.48
C THR A 439 10.67 14.30 -30.89
N GLU A 440 11.13 13.34 -30.07
CA GLU A 440 12.29 12.48 -30.39
C GLU A 440 11.93 11.00 -30.64
N LEU A 441 10.73 10.73 -31.18
CA LEU A 441 10.38 9.44 -31.76
C LEU A 441 9.83 9.66 -33.17
N ASN A 442 10.74 9.60 -34.16
CA ASN A 442 10.42 9.17 -35.52
C ASN A 442 10.56 7.66 -35.60
#